data_AF-A0A6P1F7U9-F1
#
_entry.id   AF-A0A6P1F7U9-F1
#
_cell.length_a   1.000
_cell.length_b   1.000
_cell.length_c   1.000
_cell.angle_alpha   90.00
_cell.angle_beta   90.00
_cell.angle_gamma   90.00
#
_symmetry.space_group_name_H-M   'P 1'
#
loop_
_entity.id
_entity.type
_entity.pdbx_description
1 polymer ?
#
loop_
_entity_poly.entity_id
_entity_poly.type
_entity_poly.pdbx_seq_one_letter_code
_entity_poly.pdbx_strand_id
1 'polypeptide(L)'
;MEELPITRAALAGARIRWSAGERIYRVAASLPLASRAAFDERAAELAESMTPTQLSLALGRLRERLHEQPLAERHRRAREDRAVWVTPEVDGMAMLCVHAPATAVLGAYDRADRMARMLRDEGEERTLGQLRADVATELLCDGDVSGTFPEGVERPEPTFVPGVRAEVRVTMTAGAALGLDDAPADLDGYGPIPAEVARSVAFAAITRVITEPDTGAVVSVGRTHRLPPPRMRLHLQLRDQTCRFAGCTRTATRAEADHTIEWRNGGETSLDNLASLCTSHHHLRHGDRWRYRLRDGGTAEWTSPTGRRITTHPPGLADVLPPPGPRFVEAPPPF
;
A
#
# COMPACT_ATOMS: atom_id res chain seq x y z
N MET A 1 7.36 32.08 9.03
CA MET A 1 6.78 33.42 9.34
C MET A 1 7.79 34.55 9.30
N GLU A 2 9.10 34.30 9.45
CA GLU A 2 10.12 35.38 9.41
C GLU A 2 10.12 36.16 8.10
N GLU A 3 9.79 35.50 6.99
CA GLU A 3 9.69 36.11 5.65
C GLU A 3 8.36 36.82 5.38
N LEU A 4 7.44 36.89 6.36
CA LEU A 4 6.14 37.55 6.26
C LEU A 4 5.94 38.54 7.44
N PRO A 5 6.78 39.58 7.55
CA PRO A 5 6.80 40.49 8.70
C PRO A 5 5.47 41.24 8.89
N ILE A 6 4.75 41.59 7.83
CA ILE A 6 3.50 42.36 7.89
C ILE A 6 2.36 41.47 8.39
N THR A 7 2.21 40.27 7.82
CA THR A 7 1.24 39.28 8.32
C THR A 7 1.53 38.92 9.78
N ARG A 8 2.80 38.74 10.14
CA ARG A 8 3.20 38.48 11.54
C ARG A 8 2.81 39.63 12.46
N ALA A 9 3.04 40.87 12.05
CA ALA A 9 2.64 42.05 12.82
C ALA A 9 1.11 42.17 12.94
N ALA A 10 0.36 41.82 11.89
CA ALA A 10 -1.10 41.81 11.92
C ALA A 10 -1.66 40.74 12.88
N LEU A 11 -1.04 39.56 12.94
CA LEU A 11 -1.37 38.52 13.92
C LEU A 11 -1.03 38.95 15.34
N ALA A 12 0.18 39.50 15.56
CA ALA A 12 0.61 39.96 16.88
C ALA A 12 -0.27 41.09 17.42
N GLY A 13 -0.74 41.98 16.53
CA GLY A 13 -1.69 43.04 16.85
C GLY A 13 -3.16 42.63 16.87
N ALA A 14 -3.47 41.34 16.73
CA ALA A 14 -4.83 40.79 16.67
C ALA A 14 -5.75 41.43 15.60
N ARG A 15 -5.16 42.01 14.54
CA ARG A 15 -5.92 42.62 13.41
C ARG A 15 -6.47 41.57 12.47
N ILE A 16 -5.85 40.40 12.42
CA ILE A 16 -6.32 39.24 11.66
C ILE A 16 -6.39 38.00 12.54
N ARG A 17 -7.27 37.06 12.19
CA ARG A 17 -7.40 35.77 12.89
C ARG A 17 -6.23 34.86 12.55
N TRP A 18 -5.89 33.96 13.48
CA TRP A 18 -4.87 32.92 13.26
C TRP A 18 -5.12 32.12 11.97
N SER A 19 -6.36 31.71 11.71
CA SER A 19 -6.73 30.96 10.48
C SER A 19 -6.58 31.77 9.19
N ALA A 20 -6.59 33.10 9.26
CA ALA A 20 -6.25 33.94 8.11
C ALA A 20 -4.72 33.93 7.89
N GLY A 21 -3.95 34.10 8.96
CA GLY A 21 -2.48 33.99 8.92
C GLY A 21 -1.98 32.65 8.40
N GLU A 22 -2.57 31.53 8.83
CA GLU A 22 -2.22 30.19 8.34
C GLU A 22 -2.44 30.05 6.84
N ARG A 23 -3.57 30.57 6.31
CA ARG A 23 -3.87 30.57 4.87
C ARG A 23 -2.85 31.40 4.09
N ILE A 24 -2.53 32.60 4.58
CA ILE A 24 -1.51 33.46 3.96
C ILE A 24 -0.17 32.72 3.90
N TYR A 25 0.26 32.14 5.02
CA TYR A 25 1.52 31.41 5.10
C TYR A 25 1.57 30.22 4.13
N ARG A 26 0.50 29.42 4.05
CA ARG A 26 0.42 28.27 3.14
C ARG A 26 0.54 28.69 1.68
N VAL A 27 -0.09 29.80 1.30
CA VAL A 27 0.01 30.35 -0.07
C VAL A 27 1.41 30.93 -0.34
N ALA A 28 1.97 31.68 0.61
CA ALA A 28 3.32 32.24 0.51
C ALA A 28 4.41 31.17 0.38
N ALA A 29 4.26 30.05 1.09
CA ALA A 29 5.20 28.92 1.02
C ALA A 29 5.30 28.33 -0.41
N SER A 30 4.26 28.51 -1.23
CA SER A 30 4.24 28.09 -2.64
C SER A 30 4.80 29.13 -3.62
N LEU A 31 5.24 30.30 -3.14
CA LEU A 31 5.85 31.36 -3.95
C LEU A 31 7.39 31.35 -3.85
N PRO A 32 8.10 31.77 -4.91
CA PRO A 32 9.53 32.09 -4.84
C PRO A 32 9.81 33.14 -3.76
N LEU A 33 10.97 33.07 -3.12
CA LEU A 33 11.37 33.99 -2.04
C LEU A 33 11.24 35.47 -2.45
N ALA A 34 11.64 35.80 -3.69
CA ALA A 34 11.57 37.16 -4.24
C ALA A 34 10.14 37.74 -4.26
N SER A 35 9.12 36.90 -4.46
CA SER A 35 7.72 37.32 -4.52
C SER A 35 7.04 37.43 -3.15
N ARG A 36 7.66 36.92 -2.07
CA ARG A 36 7.01 36.79 -0.75
C ARG A 36 6.76 38.14 -0.09
N ALA A 37 7.66 39.12 -0.24
CA ALA A 37 7.49 40.44 0.35
C ALA A 37 6.28 41.20 -0.25
N ALA A 38 6.18 41.23 -1.58
CA ALA A 38 5.04 41.83 -2.27
C ALA A 38 3.72 41.08 -2.01
N PHE A 39 3.79 39.75 -1.83
CA PHE A 39 2.64 38.96 -1.42
C PHE A 39 2.20 39.28 0.00
N ASP A 40 3.13 39.37 0.96
CA ASP A 40 2.86 39.63 2.39
C ASP A 40 2.09 40.93 2.60
N GLU A 41 2.55 42.01 1.97
CA GLU A 41 1.91 43.33 2.06
C GLU A 41 0.45 43.28 1.63
N ARG A 42 0.19 42.75 0.43
CA ARG A 42 -1.17 42.72 -0.11
C ARG A 42 -2.05 41.67 0.56
N ALA A 43 -1.48 40.55 0.99
CA ALA A 43 -2.22 39.48 1.67
C ALA A 43 -2.71 39.91 3.05
N ALA A 44 -1.89 40.65 3.81
CA ALA A 44 -2.27 41.18 5.12
C ALA A 44 -3.44 42.16 5.02
N GLU A 45 -3.39 43.09 4.05
CA GLU A 45 -4.47 44.08 3.82
C GLU A 45 -5.80 43.40 3.45
N LEU A 46 -5.76 42.39 2.56
CA LEU A 46 -6.95 41.63 2.17
C LEU A 46 -7.55 40.86 3.36
N ALA A 47 -6.71 40.34 4.25
CA ALA A 47 -7.15 39.51 5.38
C ALA A 47 -7.87 40.28 6.48
N GLU A 48 -7.68 41.60 6.58
CA GLU A 48 -8.37 42.44 7.55
C GLU A 48 -9.85 42.69 7.20
N SER A 49 -10.21 42.55 5.92
CA SER A 49 -11.52 42.96 5.39
C SER A 49 -12.34 41.84 4.75
N MET A 50 -11.75 40.65 4.54
CA MET A 50 -12.39 39.56 3.81
C MET A 50 -12.85 38.40 4.68
N THR A 51 -13.95 37.77 4.28
CA THR A 51 -14.35 36.47 4.84
C THR A 51 -13.34 35.38 4.45
N PRO A 52 -13.28 34.25 5.17
CA PRO A 52 -12.39 33.14 4.86
C PRO A 52 -12.41 32.66 3.40
N THR A 53 -13.59 32.55 2.80
CA THR A 53 -13.76 32.09 1.41
C THR A 53 -13.27 33.14 0.42
N GLN A 54 -13.67 34.41 0.62
CA GLN A 54 -13.23 35.53 -0.22
C GLN A 54 -11.70 35.69 -0.17
N LEU A 55 -11.13 35.61 1.03
CA LEU A 55 -9.68 35.67 1.22
C LEU A 55 -8.97 34.54 0.46
N SER A 56 -9.45 33.30 0.56
CA SER A 56 -8.83 32.16 -0.13
C SER A 56 -8.80 32.36 -1.65
N LEU A 57 -9.91 32.84 -2.23
CA LEU A 57 -9.98 33.15 -3.66
C LEU A 57 -9.06 34.32 -4.05
N ALA A 58 -9.03 35.37 -3.23
CA ALA A 58 -8.21 36.55 -3.47
C ALA A 58 -6.70 36.23 -3.39
N LEU A 59 -6.28 35.46 -2.38
CA LEU A 59 -4.90 34.99 -2.24
C LEU A 59 -4.48 34.09 -3.39
N GLY A 60 -5.37 33.22 -3.89
CA GLY A 60 -5.10 32.41 -5.09
C GLY A 60 -4.82 33.27 -6.32
N ARG A 61 -5.64 34.30 -6.55
CA ARG A 61 -5.43 35.26 -7.65
C ARG A 61 -4.17 36.10 -7.46
N LEU A 62 -3.88 36.53 -6.23
CA LEU A 62 -2.70 37.31 -5.89
C LEU A 62 -1.42 36.49 -6.10
N ARG A 63 -1.41 35.24 -5.62
CA ARG A 63 -0.34 34.28 -5.88
C ARG A 63 -0.08 34.17 -7.37
N GLU A 64 -1.12 34.00 -8.18
CA GLU A 64 -0.94 33.83 -9.63
C GLU A 64 -0.28 35.05 -10.28
N ARG A 65 -0.72 36.27 -9.93
CA ARG A 65 -0.11 37.50 -10.46
C ARG A 65 1.36 37.67 -10.08
N LEU A 66 1.73 37.21 -8.89
CA LEU A 66 3.08 37.36 -8.34
C LEU A 66 4.01 36.17 -8.65
N HIS A 67 3.49 35.13 -9.32
CA HIS A 67 4.27 33.96 -9.63
C HIS A 67 5.06 34.16 -10.92
N GLU A 68 6.38 33.99 -10.87
CA GLU A 68 7.28 34.21 -12.02
C GLU A 68 7.06 33.18 -13.13
N GLN A 69 6.79 31.92 -12.77
CA GLN A 69 6.49 30.85 -13.74
C GLN A 69 5.00 30.85 -14.14
N PRO A 70 4.68 30.76 -15.45
CA PRO A 70 3.30 30.65 -15.94
C PRO A 70 2.53 29.49 -15.31
N LEU A 71 1.24 29.69 -15.03
CA LEU A 71 0.36 28.64 -14.48
C LEU A 71 0.38 27.35 -15.31
N ALA A 72 0.36 27.46 -16.64
CA ALA A 72 0.33 26.31 -17.54
C ALA A 72 1.56 25.40 -17.36
N GLU A 73 2.74 25.98 -17.20
CA GLU A 73 3.98 25.22 -16.98
C GLU A 73 3.97 24.50 -15.64
N ARG A 74 3.56 25.21 -14.57
CA ARG A 74 3.44 24.61 -13.25
C ARG A 74 2.38 23.52 -13.19
N HIS A 75 1.27 23.72 -13.88
CA HIS A 75 0.23 22.72 -14.01
C HIS A 75 0.73 21.46 -14.72
N ARG A 76 1.50 21.60 -15.81
CA ARG A 76 2.12 20.45 -16.49
C ARG A 76 2.99 19.61 -15.55
N ARG A 77 3.84 20.26 -14.74
CA ARG A 77 4.68 19.57 -13.75
C ARG A 77 3.87 18.93 -12.63
N ALA A 78 2.95 19.68 -12.01
CA ALA A 78 2.11 19.16 -10.93
C ALA A 78 1.21 17.99 -11.39
N ARG A 79 0.90 17.94 -12.69
CA ARG A 79 0.16 16.84 -13.32
C ARG A 79 0.99 15.55 -13.40
N GLU A 80 2.31 15.59 -13.30
CA GLU A 80 3.16 14.39 -13.19
C GLU A 80 3.03 13.76 -11.79
N ASP A 81 2.76 14.57 -10.76
CA ASP A 81 2.61 14.13 -9.36
C ASP A 81 1.21 13.58 -9.03
N ARG A 82 0.39 13.28 -10.03
CA ARG A 82 -0.94 12.71 -9.79
C ARG A 82 -0.81 11.34 -9.16
N ALA A 83 -1.57 11.12 -8.10
CA ALA A 83 -1.53 9.88 -7.35
C ALA A 83 -2.89 9.63 -6.69
N VAL A 84 -3.13 8.37 -6.37
CA VAL A 84 -4.19 7.94 -5.48
C VAL A 84 -3.55 7.17 -4.33
N TRP A 85 -3.96 7.45 -3.10
CA TRP A 85 -3.48 6.75 -1.91
C TRP A 85 -4.59 6.67 -0.86
N VAL A 86 -4.43 5.75 0.08
CA VAL A 86 -5.34 5.57 1.21
C VAL A 86 -4.66 6.04 2.48
N THR A 87 -5.38 6.79 3.30
CA THR A 87 -4.97 7.16 4.66
C THR A 87 -5.88 6.45 5.65
N PRO A 88 -5.37 5.49 6.44
CA PRO A 88 -6.14 4.86 7.52
C PRO A 88 -6.55 5.89 8.57
N GLU A 89 -7.79 5.79 9.06
CA GLU A 89 -8.33 6.59 10.16
C GLU A 89 -8.78 5.67 11.31
N VAL A 90 -9.22 6.24 12.42
CA VAL A 90 -9.75 5.48 13.56
C VAL A 90 -11.08 4.80 13.23
N ASP A 91 -11.48 3.84 14.07
CA ASP A 91 -12.82 3.23 14.08
C ASP A 91 -13.23 2.50 12.79
N GLY A 92 -12.28 1.86 12.10
CA GLY A 92 -12.58 1.11 10.87
C GLY A 92 -12.78 2.00 9.63
N MET A 93 -12.50 3.31 9.75
CA MET A 93 -12.67 4.29 8.69
C MET A 93 -11.35 4.56 7.95
N ALA A 94 -11.43 4.99 6.69
CA ALA A 94 -10.26 5.42 5.91
C ALA A 94 -10.64 6.52 4.91
N MET A 95 -9.64 7.30 4.50
CA MET A 95 -9.78 8.27 3.41
C MET A 95 -9.11 7.76 2.14
N LEU A 96 -9.83 7.81 1.02
CA LEU A 96 -9.25 7.69 -0.31
C LEU A 96 -8.90 9.10 -0.83
N CYS A 97 -7.61 9.38 -0.98
CA CYS A 97 -7.13 10.66 -1.44
C CYS A 97 -6.77 10.60 -2.93
N VAL A 98 -7.36 11.48 -3.74
CA VAL A 98 -7.08 11.61 -5.18
C VAL A 98 -6.41 12.95 -5.44
N HIS A 99 -5.15 12.92 -5.88
CA HIS A 99 -4.44 14.09 -6.39
C HIS A 99 -4.49 14.08 -7.93
N ALA A 100 -5.31 14.98 -8.49
CA ALA A 100 -5.57 15.06 -9.93
C ALA A 100 -5.84 16.52 -10.36
N PRO A 101 -5.92 16.82 -11.68
CA PRO A 101 -6.27 18.16 -12.16
C PRO A 101 -7.59 18.63 -11.54
N ALA A 102 -7.64 19.88 -11.07
CA ALA A 102 -8.78 20.41 -10.34
C ALA A 102 -10.10 20.26 -11.10
N THR A 103 -10.08 20.38 -12.42
CA THR A 103 -11.26 20.18 -13.28
C THR A 103 -11.80 18.76 -13.21
N ALA A 104 -10.93 17.74 -13.19
CA ALA A 104 -11.32 16.35 -13.08
C ALA A 104 -11.87 16.03 -11.67
N VAL A 105 -11.20 16.50 -10.62
CA VAL A 105 -11.64 16.29 -9.23
C VAL A 105 -12.99 16.95 -8.96
N LEU A 106 -13.15 18.21 -9.38
CA LEU A 106 -14.42 18.92 -9.24
C LEU A 106 -15.55 18.30 -10.06
N GLY A 107 -15.24 17.81 -11.27
CA GLY A 107 -16.21 17.06 -12.09
C GLY A 107 -16.63 15.74 -11.44
N ALA A 108 -15.69 14.99 -10.85
CA ALA A 108 -16.00 13.77 -10.11
C ALA A 108 -16.86 14.06 -8.87
N TYR A 109 -16.52 15.10 -8.11
CA TYR A 109 -17.29 15.53 -6.94
C TYR A 109 -18.70 15.99 -7.32
N ASP A 110 -18.85 16.82 -8.36
CA ASP A 110 -20.16 17.28 -8.86
C ASP A 110 -21.04 16.11 -9.31
N ARG A 111 -20.45 15.13 -10.02
CA ARG A 111 -21.14 13.90 -10.41
C ARG A 111 -21.67 13.15 -9.18
N ALA A 112 -20.83 12.93 -8.17
CA ALA A 112 -21.24 12.28 -6.93
C ALA A 112 -22.32 13.08 -6.18
N ASP A 113 -22.19 14.41 -6.12
CA ASP A 113 -23.20 15.29 -5.50
C ASP A 113 -24.56 15.19 -6.18
N ARG A 114 -24.61 15.21 -7.51
CA ARG A 114 -25.85 15.10 -8.27
C ARG A 114 -26.54 13.75 -8.02
N MET A 115 -25.81 12.65 -8.07
CA MET A 115 -26.37 11.32 -7.78
C MET A 115 -26.84 11.20 -6.33
N ALA A 116 -26.04 11.67 -5.36
CA ALA A 116 -26.44 11.66 -3.95
C ALA A 116 -27.73 12.47 -3.70
N ARG A 117 -27.93 13.60 -4.41
CA ARG A 117 -29.18 14.37 -4.35
C ARG A 117 -30.36 13.64 -4.99
N MET A 118 -30.14 12.85 -6.03
CA MET A 118 -31.19 12.05 -6.68
C MET A 118 -31.66 10.88 -5.81
N LEU A 119 -30.78 10.34 -4.96
CA LEU A 119 -31.12 9.29 -3.99
C LEU A 119 -31.94 9.79 -2.80
N ARG A 120 -32.09 11.11 -2.62
CA ARG A 120 -32.89 11.65 -1.52
C ARG A 120 -34.39 11.57 -1.86
N ASP A 121 -35.07 10.59 -1.31
CA ASP A 121 -36.52 10.41 -1.36
C ASP A 121 -37.18 10.50 0.03
N GLU A 122 -38.49 10.27 0.10
CA GLU A 122 -39.23 10.21 1.36
C GLU A 122 -38.82 8.95 2.14
N GLY A 123 -38.13 9.13 3.27
CA GLY A 123 -37.63 8.04 4.11
C GLY A 123 -36.11 7.93 4.13
N GLU A 124 -35.39 8.70 3.32
CA GLU A 124 -33.94 8.76 3.39
C GLU A 124 -33.46 9.50 4.65
N GLU A 125 -33.00 8.74 5.64
CA GLU A 125 -32.52 9.24 6.93
C GLU A 125 -31.04 9.66 6.92
N ARG A 126 -30.26 9.21 5.93
CA ARG A 126 -28.83 9.56 5.83
C ARG A 126 -28.63 11.00 5.40
N THR A 127 -27.56 11.60 5.92
CA THR A 127 -27.15 12.94 5.49
C THR A 127 -26.67 12.93 4.05
N LEU A 128 -26.76 14.08 3.37
CA LEU A 128 -26.19 14.24 2.02
C LEU A 128 -24.67 13.97 1.99
N GLY A 129 -23.97 14.13 3.12
CA GLY A 129 -22.56 13.76 3.24
C GLY A 129 -22.34 12.24 3.17
N GLN A 130 -23.16 11.46 3.90
CA GLN A 130 -23.13 9.99 3.86
C GLN A 130 -23.48 9.47 2.46
N LEU A 131 -24.55 9.99 1.83
CA LEU A 131 -24.93 9.58 0.48
C LEU A 131 -23.83 9.86 -0.57
N ARG A 132 -23.12 10.98 -0.46
CA ARG A 132 -21.97 11.25 -1.34
C ARG A 132 -20.84 10.25 -1.15
N ALA A 133 -20.57 9.84 0.10
CA ALA A 133 -19.55 8.84 0.39
C ALA A 133 -19.93 7.46 -0.18
N ASP A 134 -21.18 7.05 -0.01
CA ASP A 134 -21.71 5.79 -0.54
C ASP A 134 -21.61 5.77 -2.07
N VAL A 135 -22.15 6.80 -2.74
CA VAL A 135 -22.11 6.95 -4.20
C VAL A 135 -20.68 6.96 -4.73
N ALA A 136 -19.78 7.72 -4.10
CA ALA A 136 -18.39 7.79 -4.54
C ALA A 136 -17.69 6.42 -4.43
N THR A 137 -17.96 5.68 -3.36
CA THR A 137 -17.37 4.35 -3.14
C THR A 137 -17.92 3.34 -4.15
N GLU A 138 -19.23 3.30 -4.36
CA GLU A 138 -19.87 2.39 -5.31
C GLU A 138 -19.36 2.62 -6.75
N LEU A 139 -19.26 3.87 -7.18
CA LEU A 139 -18.70 4.21 -8.49
C LEU A 139 -17.24 3.78 -8.68
N LEU A 140 -16.46 3.76 -7.60
CA LEU A 140 -15.04 3.39 -7.66
C LEU A 140 -14.84 1.87 -7.55
N CYS A 141 -15.72 1.18 -6.81
CA CYS A 141 -15.65 -0.27 -6.64
C CYS A 141 -16.26 -1.05 -7.81
N ASP A 142 -17.32 -0.51 -8.45
CA ASP A 142 -18.09 -1.20 -9.48
C ASP A 142 -18.09 -0.49 -10.84
N GLY A 143 -17.40 0.66 -10.96
CA GLY A 143 -17.33 1.42 -12.20
C GLY A 143 -16.39 0.83 -13.25
N ASP A 144 -16.82 0.86 -14.50
CA ASP A 144 -15.96 0.58 -15.66
C ASP A 144 -15.04 1.77 -15.97
N VAL A 145 -13.82 1.47 -16.42
CA VAL A 145 -12.88 2.48 -16.93
C VAL A 145 -12.82 2.40 -18.44
N SER A 146 -13.40 3.40 -19.10
CA SER A 146 -13.28 3.60 -20.54
C SER A 146 -12.22 4.64 -20.84
N GLY A 147 -11.01 4.19 -21.21
CA GLY A 147 -10.00 5.06 -21.82
C GLY A 147 -9.20 5.93 -20.84
N THR A 148 -8.26 5.33 -20.11
CA THR A 148 -7.14 6.09 -19.53
C THR A 148 -6.04 6.21 -20.58
N PHE A 149 -5.71 7.44 -20.99
CA PHE A 149 -4.65 7.70 -21.97
C PHE A 149 -3.67 8.74 -21.43
N PRO A 150 -2.36 8.58 -21.67
CA PRO A 150 -1.43 9.70 -21.61
C PRO A 150 -1.91 10.79 -22.58
N GLU A 151 -1.99 12.05 -22.11
CA GLU A 151 -2.30 13.17 -23.00
C GLU A 151 -1.30 13.23 -24.16
N GLY A 152 -1.81 13.40 -25.39
CA GLY A 152 -1.00 13.46 -26.61
C GLY A 152 -0.72 12.12 -27.29
N VAL A 153 -1.24 11.00 -26.75
CA VAL A 153 -1.18 9.69 -27.41
C VAL A 153 -2.58 9.33 -27.91
N GLU A 154 -2.85 9.59 -29.19
CA GLU A 154 -4.01 9.01 -29.86
C GLU A 154 -3.80 7.51 -30.02
N ARG A 155 -4.63 6.70 -29.35
CA ARG A 155 -4.79 5.29 -29.69
C ARG A 155 -6.14 5.14 -30.39
N PRO A 156 -6.22 4.38 -31.50
CA PRO A 156 -7.45 4.24 -32.27
C PRO A 156 -8.59 3.53 -31.51
N GLU A 157 -8.29 2.82 -30.42
CA GLU A 157 -9.29 2.14 -29.59
C GLU A 157 -9.14 2.47 -28.10
N PRO A 158 -10.23 2.81 -27.39
CA PRO A 158 -10.20 2.95 -25.95
C PRO A 158 -9.83 1.64 -25.27
N THR A 159 -8.86 1.71 -24.35
CA THR A 159 -8.62 0.62 -23.43
C THR A 159 -9.84 0.55 -22.51
N PHE A 160 -10.72 -0.40 -22.79
CA PHE A 160 -11.78 -0.79 -21.88
C PHE A 160 -11.17 -1.73 -20.84
N VAL A 161 -11.20 -1.30 -19.58
CA VAL A 161 -10.93 -2.18 -18.46
C VAL A 161 -12.28 -2.42 -17.79
N PRO A 162 -12.86 -3.63 -17.89
CA PRO A 162 -14.06 -3.96 -17.14
C PRO A 162 -13.77 -3.74 -15.65
N GLY A 163 -14.76 -3.27 -14.91
CA GLY A 163 -14.65 -3.05 -13.47
C GLY A 163 -14.01 -4.24 -12.78
N VAL A 164 -12.83 -4.02 -12.18
CA VAL A 164 -12.18 -5.03 -11.35
C VAL A 164 -12.87 -4.98 -10.01
N ARG A 165 -13.61 -6.05 -9.65
CA ARG A 165 -14.15 -6.15 -8.29
C ARG A 165 -13.00 -6.11 -7.29
N ALA A 166 -13.04 -5.13 -6.40
CA ALA A 166 -12.04 -5.00 -5.34
C ALA A 166 -12.09 -6.24 -4.44
N GLU A 167 -10.95 -6.91 -4.26
CA GLU A 167 -10.79 -7.97 -3.28
C GLU A 167 -10.16 -7.39 -2.01
N VAL A 168 -10.91 -7.40 -0.91
CA VAL A 168 -10.39 -7.11 0.42
C VAL A 168 -10.09 -8.41 1.14
N ARG A 169 -9.02 -8.44 1.94
CA ARG A 169 -8.65 -9.61 2.74
C ARG A 169 -8.81 -9.29 4.21
N VAL A 170 -9.56 -10.14 4.90
CA VAL A 170 -9.80 -10.00 6.34
C VAL A 170 -9.33 -11.26 7.05
N THR A 171 -8.58 -11.07 8.13
CA THR A 171 -8.15 -12.13 9.03
C THR A 171 -8.91 -11.99 10.34
N MET A 172 -9.59 -13.04 10.79
CA MET A 172 -10.35 -13.03 12.04
C MET A 172 -10.31 -14.39 12.71
N THR A 173 -10.62 -14.43 14.01
CA THR A 173 -10.81 -15.69 14.71
C THR A 173 -12.03 -16.42 14.15
N ALA A 174 -12.03 -17.75 14.28
CA ALA A 174 -13.21 -18.54 13.91
C ALA A 174 -14.45 -18.15 14.74
N GLY A 175 -14.26 -17.79 16.02
CA GLY A 175 -15.34 -17.31 16.89
C GLY A 175 -15.99 -16.03 16.36
N ALA A 176 -15.17 -15.01 16.03
CA ALA A 176 -15.65 -13.76 15.44
C ALA A 176 -16.32 -13.98 14.07
N ALA A 177 -15.78 -14.88 13.24
CA ALA A 177 -16.37 -15.23 11.95
C ALA A 177 -17.75 -15.89 12.09
N LEU A 178 -17.92 -16.75 13.09
CA LEU A 178 -19.17 -17.46 13.38
C LEU A 178 -20.16 -16.64 14.22
N GLY A 179 -19.80 -15.42 14.62
CA GLY A 179 -20.63 -14.58 15.50
C GLY A 179 -20.73 -15.10 16.93
N LEU A 180 -19.75 -15.90 17.38
CA LEU A 180 -19.68 -16.43 18.75
C LEU A 180 -19.04 -15.43 19.72
N ASP A 181 -18.25 -14.49 19.19
CA ASP A 181 -17.65 -13.39 19.92
C ASP A 181 -17.49 -12.15 19.01
N ASP A 182 -17.09 -11.03 19.61
CA ASP A 182 -16.84 -9.75 18.93
C ASP A 182 -15.34 -9.41 18.90
N ALA A 183 -14.46 -10.43 18.88
CA ALA A 183 -13.04 -10.18 18.72
C ALA A 183 -12.78 -9.43 17.40
N PRO A 184 -11.98 -8.36 17.40
CA PRO A 184 -11.76 -7.56 16.20
C PRO A 184 -11.08 -8.39 15.11
N ALA A 185 -11.42 -8.07 13.86
CA ALA A 185 -10.80 -8.64 12.69
C ALA A 185 -9.68 -7.71 12.20
N ASP A 186 -8.73 -8.23 11.42
CA ASP A 186 -7.65 -7.44 10.81
C ASP A 186 -7.87 -7.37 9.29
N LEU A 187 -8.02 -6.15 8.77
CA LEU A 187 -8.12 -5.86 7.33
C LEU A 187 -6.71 -5.61 6.77
N ASP A 188 -6.31 -6.40 5.77
CA ASP A 188 -4.98 -6.35 5.15
C ASP A 188 -4.66 -4.94 4.64
N GLY A 189 -3.52 -4.39 5.08
CA GLY A 189 -3.08 -3.03 4.73
C GLY A 189 -3.77 -1.89 5.50
N TYR A 190 -4.72 -2.19 6.39
CA TYR A 190 -5.42 -1.22 7.23
C TYR A 190 -5.13 -1.44 8.73
N GLY A 191 -5.47 -2.62 9.26
CA GLY A 191 -5.43 -2.93 10.70
C GLY A 191 -6.79 -3.37 11.25
N PRO A 192 -7.05 -3.18 12.56
CA PRO A 192 -8.23 -3.74 13.21
C PRO A 192 -9.54 -3.08 12.75
N ILE A 193 -10.54 -3.90 12.42
CA ILE A 193 -11.92 -3.51 12.11
C ILE A 193 -12.92 -4.28 12.98
N PRO A 194 -14.14 -3.76 13.21
CA PRO A 194 -15.19 -4.48 13.92
C PRO A 194 -15.54 -5.82 13.26
N ALA A 195 -15.81 -6.84 14.07
CA ALA A 195 -16.17 -8.19 13.60
C ALA A 195 -17.41 -8.18 12.70
N GLU A 196 -18.39 -7.32 12.98
CA GLU A 196 -19.60 -7.16 12.18
C GLU A 196 -19.31 -6.66 10.76
N VAL A 197 -18.42 -5.67 10.61
CA VAL A 197 -18.01 -5.10 9.32
C VAL A 197 -17.24 -6.14 8.53
N ALA A 198 -16.37 -6.89 9.19
CA ALA A 198 -15.66 -7.98 8.56
C ALA A 198 -16.60 -9.08 8.05
N ARG A 199 -17.64 -9.44 8.82
CA ARG A 199 -18.65 -10.41 8.37
C ARG A 199 -19.46 -9.90 7.19
N SER A 200 -19.78 -8.60 7.11
CA SER A 200 -20.57 -8.06 5.99
C SER A 200 -19.84 -8.09 4.64
N VAL A 201 -18.50 -8.19 4.64
CA VAL A 201 -17.69 -8.24 3.41
C VAL A 201 -17.14 -9.63 3.07
N ALA A 202 -17.18 -10.59 4.01
CA ALA A 202 -16.43 -11.83 3.93
C ALA A 202 -17.26 -13.05 3.50
N PHE A 203 -17.53 -13.27 2.20
CA PHE A 203 -18.16 -14.54 1.75
C PHE A 203 -17.77 -15.10 0.38
N ALA A 204 -16.77 -14.56 -0.34
CA ALA A 204 -16.39 -15.12 -1.65
C ALA A 204 -15.44 -16.33 -1.57
N ALA A 205 -14.44 -16.28 -0.67
CA ALA A 205 -13.46 -17.36 -0.48
C ALA A 205 -12.90 -17.32 0.96
N ILE A 206 -12.71 -18.50 1.57
CA ILE A 206 -12.16 -18.64 2.93
C ILE A 206 -10.79 -19.33 2.86
N THR A 207 -9.77 -18.68 3.42
CA THR A 207 -8.45 -19.28 3.62
C THR A 207 -8.32 -19.71 5.08
N ARG A 208 -8.03 -20.99 5.32
CA ARG A 208 -7.62 -21.44 6.65
C ARG A 208 -6.18 -21.00 6.91
N VAL A 209 -6.00 -20.18 7.94
CA VAL A 209 -4.69 -19.76 8.45
C VAL A 209 -4.41 -20.50 9.75
N ILE A 210 -3.23 -21.10 9.87
CA ILE A 210 -2.75 -21.70 11.12
C ILE A 210 -1.72 -20.77 11.72
N THR A 211 -1.95 -20.35 12.95
CA THR A 211 -1.03 -19.50 13.71
C THR A 211 -0.45 -20.24 14.91
N GLU A 212 0.76 -19.87 15.31
CA GLU A 212 1.30 -20.26 16.61
C GLU A 212 0.45 -19.65 17.75
N PRO A 213 0.03 -20.44 18.75
CA PRO A 213 -0.88 -19.95 19.80
C PRO A 213 -0.36 -18.77 20.61
N ASP A 214 0.93 -18.77 20.95
CA ASP A 214 1.50 -17.80 21.90
C ASP A 214 1.96 -16.50 21.22
N THR A 215 2.32 -16.56 19.93
CA THR A 215 2.89 -15.40 19.20
C THR A 215 1.98 -14.88 18.10
N GLY A 216 0.96 -15.66 17.68
CA GLY A 216 0.14 -15.34 16.52
C GLY A 216 0.89 -15.41 15.18
N ALA A 217 2.11 -15.96 15.14
CA ALA A 217 2.88 -16.09 13.92
C ALA A 217 2.19 -17.03 12.91
N VAL A 218 2.08 -16.60 11.65
CA VAL A 218 1.47 -17.42 10.59
C VAL A 218 2.41 -18.56 10.20
N VAL A 219 1.98 -19.79 10.44
CA VAL A 219 2.75 -21.02 10.18
C VAL A 219 2.37 -21.66 8.84
N SER A 220 1.08 -21.58 8.47
CA SER A 220 0.58 -22.10 7.17
C SER A 220 -0.66 -21.33 6.71
N VAL A 221 -0.79 -21.16 5.39
CA VAL A 221 -2.02 -20.69 4.72
C VAL A 221 -2.58 -21.74 3.74
N GLY A 222 -2.08 -22.98 3.84
CA GLY A 222 -2.51 -24.11 3.01
C GLY A 222 -2.34 -23.86 1.51
N ARG A 223 -3.34 -24.26 0.72
CA ARG A 223 -3.33 -24.15 -0.76
C ARG A 223 -4.07 -22.93 -1.30
N THR A 224 -4.74 -22.15 -0.45
CA THR A 224 -5.58 -21.03 -0.92
C THR A 224 -4.76 -19.87 -1.48
N HIS A 225 -3.50 -19.70 -1.04
CA HIS A 225 -2.56 -18.74 -1.62
C HIS A 225 -1.32 -19.43 -2.16
N ARG A 226 -0.91 -19.03 -3.37
CA ARG A 226 0.37 -19.44 -3.94
C ARG A 226 1.55 -18.67 -3.34
N LEU A 227 1.38 -17.38 -3.04
CA LEU A 227 2.47 -16.54 -2.50
C LEU A 227 2.37 -16.43 -0.96
N PRO A 228 3.50 -16.44 -0.24
CA PRO A 228 3.48 -16.33 1.22
C PRO A 228 3.09 -14.92 1.70
N PRO A 229 2.31 -14.79 2.78
CA PRO A 229 2.01 -13.49 3.40
C PRO A 229 3.26 -12.77 3.94
N PRO A 230 3.22 -11.45 4.19
CA PRO A 230 4.40 -10.65 4.60
C PRO A 230 5.14 -11.18 5.84
N ARG A 231 4.43 -11.60 6.90
CA ARG A 231 5.07 -12.15 8.11
C ARG A 231 5.77 -13.50 7.86
N MET A 232 5.15 -14.38 7.08
CA MET A 232 5.79 -15.64 6.67
C MET A 232 7.01 -15.35 5.79
N ARG A 233 6.91 -14.37 4.89
CA ARG A 233 8.04 -13.92 4.07
C ARG A 233 9.18 -13.38 4.92
N LEU A 234 8.90 -12.56 5.93
CA LEU A 234 9.89 -12.06 6.88
C LEU A 234 10.55 -13.20 7.65
N HIS A 235 9.77 -14.16 8.14
CA HIS A 235 10.30 -15.36 8.80
C HIS A 235 11.29 -16.09 7.90
N LEU A 236 10.93 -16.34 6.62
CA LEU A 236 11.84 -16.95 5.65
C LEU A 236 13.11 -16.13 5.45
N GLN A 237 13.04 -14.80 5.42
CA GLN A 237 14.22 -13.93 5.30
C GLN A 237 15.15 -14.03 6.51
N LEU A 238 14.58 -14.05 7.72
CA LEU A 238 15.34 -14.15 8.97
C LEU A 238 15.98 -15.53 9.15
N ARG A 239 15.23 -16.60 8.84
CA ARG A 239 15.72 -17.98 8.89
C ARG A 239 16.81 -18.21 7.85
N ASP A 240 16.56 -17.82 6.61
CA ASP A 240 17.42 -18.22 5.49
C ASP A 240 18.64 -17.30 5.35
N GLN A 241 18.47 -16.00 5.63
CA GLN A 241 19.41 -14.85 5.49
C GLN A 241 20.00 -14.65 4.08
N THR A 242 20.38 -15.72 3.40
CA THR A 242 20.81 -15.79 2.00
C THR A 242 20.03 -16.87 1.25
N CYS A 243 20.17 -16.87 -0.07
CA CYS A 243 19.67 -17.92 -0.93
C CYS A 243 20.13 -19.31 -0.44
N ARG A 244 19.18 -20.26 -0.36
CA ARG A 244 19.40 -21.59 0.20
C ARG A 244 20.13 -22.59 -0.71
N PHE A 245 20.37 -22.20 -1.97
CA PHE A 245 21.22 -22.93 -2.89
C PHE A 245 22.67 -22.97 -2.38
N ALA A 246 23.34 -24.11 -2.55
CA ALA A 246 24.70 -24.34 -2.05
C ALA A 246 25.70 -23.29 -2.56
N GLY A 247 26.35 -22.59 -1.64
CA GLY A 247 27.39 -21.58 -1.94
C GLY A 247 26.87 -20.21 -2.40
N CYS A 248 25.54 -20.00 -2.46
CA CYS A 248 24.99 -18.70 -2.84
C CYS A 248 24.95 -17.73 -1.66
N THR A 249 25.52 -16.54 -1.83
CA THR A 249 25.57 -15.48 -0.81
C THR A 249 24.54 -14.36 -1.05
N ARG A 250 23.68 -14.49 -2.07
CA ARG A 250 22.67 -13.47 -2.38
C ARG A 250 21.65 -13.38 -1.26
N THR A 251 21.45 -12.18 -0.71
CA THR A 251 20.54 -11.92 0.41
C THR A 251 19.12 -12.45 0.17
N ALA A 252 18.54 -13.05 1.21
CA ALA A 252 17.18 -13.56 1.21
C ALA A 252 16.13 -12.44 1.03
N THR A 253 16.46 -11.18 1.35
CA THR A 253 15.57 -10.02 1.11
C THR A 253 15.31 -9.81 -0.38
N ARG A 254 16.27 -10.14 -1.25
CA ARG A 254 16.16 -10.05 -2.72
C ARG A 254 15.92 -11.42 -3.39
N ALA A 255 15.53 -12.41 -2.59
CA ALA A 255 15.17 -13.75 -3.04
C ALA A 255 13.64 -13.88 -3.18
N GLU A 256 13.22 -14.95 -3.84
CA GLU A 256 11.83 -15.40 -3.93
C GLU A 256 11.62 -16.57 -2.95
N ALA A 257 10.38 -16.78 -2.52
CA ALA A 257 10.02 -17.96 -1.75
C ALA A 257 9.69 -19.09 -2.73
N ASP A 258 10.52 -20.12 -2.75
CA ASP A 258 10.39 -21.30 -3.60
C ASP A 258 9.75 -22.45 -2.82
N HIS A 259 8.78 -23.14 -3.44
CA HIS A 259 8.16 -24.33 -2.87
C HIS A 259 9.00 -25.58 -3.18
N THR A 260 9.35 -26.37 -2.16
CA THR A 260 10.08 -27.64 -2.39
C THR A 260 9.22 -28.62 -3.21
N ILE A 261 7.98 -28.83 -2.76
CA ILE A 261 6.91 -29.45 -3.52
C ILE A 261 6.18 -28.32 -4.22
N GLU A 262 6.29 -28.27 -5.54
CA GLU A 262 5.63 -27.28 -6.37
C GLU A 262 4.15 -27.08 -5.98
N TRP A 263 3.72 -25.84 -5.87
CA TRP A 263 2.33 -25.50 -5.57
C TRP A 263 1.35 -26.15 -6.57
N ARG A 264 1.73 -26.14 -7.88
CA ARG A 264 0.98 -26.81 -8.96
C ARG A 264 0.92 -28.33 -8.83
N ASN A 265 1.84 -28.94 -8.08
CA ASN A 265 1.91 -30.39 -7.87
C ASN A 265 1.37 -30.81 -6.49
N GLY A 266 0.57 -29.97 -5.83
CA GLY A 266 -0.03 -30.30 -4.54
C GLY A 266 0.65 -29.66 -3.32
N GLY A 267 1.76 -28.93 -3.49
CA GLY A 267 2.45 -28.28 -2.38
C GLY A 267 1.64 -27.17 -1.71
N GLU A 268 1.80 -27.03 -0.39
CA GLU A 268 1.19 -25.96 0.40
C GLU A 268 2.14 -24.77 0.57
N THR A 269 1.57 -23.59 0.81
CA THR A 269 2.34 -22.41 1.21
C THR A 269 2.48 -22.44 2.74
N SER A 270 3.56 -23.07 3.21
CA SER A 270 3.90 -23.25 4.62
C SER A 270 5.39 -23.07 4.86
N LEU A 271 5.79 -22.78 6.11
CA LEU A 271 7.20 -22.61 6.46
C LEU A 271 8.05 -23.86 6.19
N ASP A 272 7.45 -25.04 6.25
CA ASP A 272 8.11 -26.33 6.01
C ASP A 272 8.27 -26.66 4.53
N ASN A 273 7.49 -26.03 3.66
CA ASN A 273 7.56 -26.24 2.21
C ASN A 273 8.26 -25.08 1.47
N LEU A 274 8.62 -23.99 2.14
CA LEU A 274 9.19 -22.80 1.51
C LEU A 274 10.65 -22.55 1.90
N ALA A 275 11.47 -22.15 0.92
CA ALA A 275 12.83 -21.64 1.13
C ALA A 275 13.13 -20.42 0.25
N SER A 276 14.03 -19.56 0.70
CA SER A 276 14.47 -18.39 -0.05
C SER A 276 15.46 -18.78 -1.16
N LEU A 277 15.08 -18.60 -2.42
CA LEU A 277 15.95 -18.79 -3.59
C LEU A 277 16.04 -17.51 -4.41
N CYS A 278 17.24 -17.11 -4.82
CA CYS A 278 17.35 -15.99 -5.75
C CYS A 278 16.77 -16.38 -7.13
N THR A 279 16.31 -15.40 -7.91
CA THR A 279 15.69 -15.62 -9.22
C THR A 279 16.51 -16.57 -10.12
N SER A 280 17.85 -16.46 -10.10
CA SER A 280 18.73 -17.36 -10.87
C SER A 280 18.64 -18.82 -10.43
N HIS A 281 18.71 -19.11 -9.12
CA HIS A 281 18.62 -20.47 -8.60
C HIS A 281 17.17 -21.00 -8.55
N HIS A 282 16.20 -20.10 -8.42
CA HIS A 282 14.78 -20.41 -8.59
C HIS A 282 14.55 -20.95 -10.01
N HIS A 283 15.01 -20.25 -11.04
CA HIS A 283 14.92 -20.71 -12.43
C HIS A 283 15.74 -21.98 -12.70
N LEU A 284 16.95 -22.10 -12.14
CA LEU A 284 17.79 -23.31 -12.27
C LEU A 284 17.05 -24.56 -11.81
N ARG A 285 16.32 -24.46 -10.69
CA ARG A 285 15.49 -25.56 -10.16
C ARG A 285 14.33 -25.90 -11.10
N HIS A 286 13.68 -24.90 -11.70
CA HIS A 286 12.56 -25.11 -12.63
C HIS A 286 12.98 -25.72 -13.97
N GLY A 287 14.22 -25.46 -14.43
CA GLY A 287 14.72 -25.92 -15.73
C GLY A 287 15.43 -27.28 -15.71
N ASP A 288 16.26 -27.57 -14.68
CA ASP A 288 17.34 -28.55 -14.84
C ASP A 288 17.54 -29.52 -13.67
N ARG A 289 16.74 -30.58 -13.50
CA ARG A 289 16.98 -31.80 -12.67
C ARG A 289 17.46 -31.61 -11.20
N TRP A 290 17.71 -30.40 -10.73
CA TRP A 290 18.07 -30.04 -9.37
C TRP A 290 16.82 -30.17 -8.53
N ARG A 291 16.91 -30.96 -7.46
CA ARG A 291 15.80 -31.17 -6.53
C ARG A 291 16.31 -30.92 -5.13
N TYR A 292 15.46 -30.43 -4.26
CA TYR A 292 15.76 -30.41 -2.84
C TYR A 292 14.52 -30.74 -2.02
N ARG A 293 14.77 -31.15 -0.78
CA ARG A 293 13.74 -31.30 0.25
C ARG A 293 14.16 -30.49 1.47
N LEU A 294 13.18 -29.87 2.11
CA LEU A 294 13.37 -29.26 3.41
C LEU A 294 13.17 -30.30 4.51
N ARG A 295 13.95 -30.15 5.57
CA ARG A 295 13.85 -30.84 6.85
C ARG A 295 13.55 -29.82 7.94
N ASP A 296 13.25 -30.34 9.13
CA ASP A 296 13.03 -29.54 10.33
C ASP A 296 14.10 -28.45 10.51
N GLY A 297 13.65 -27.29 10.97
CA GLY A 297 14.50 -26.12 11.15
C GLY A 297 15.00 -25.48 9.85
N GLY A 298 14.50 -25.86 8.67
CA GLY A 298 14.85 -25.24 7.38
C GLY A 298 16.13 -25.78 6.73
N THR A 299 16.63 -26.93 7.17
CA THR A 299 17.77 -27.61 6.53
C THR A 299 17.35 -28.11 5.14
N ALA A 300 18.13 -27.79 4.10
CA ALA A 300 17.83 -28.18 2.72
C ALA A 300 18.80 -29.26 2.22
N GLU A 301 18.25 -30.39 1.77
CA GLU A 301 19.00 -31.47 1.12
C GLU A 301 18.84 -31.37 -0.40
N TRP A 302 19.86 -30.86 -1.09
CA TRP A 302 19.92 -30.74 -2.54
C TRP A 302 20.45 -32.01 -3.21
N THR A 303 19.95 -32.29 -4.41
CA THR A 303 20.44 -33.31 -5.34
C THR A 303 20.73 -32.65 -6.68
N SER A 304 21.98 -32.75 -7.15
CA SER A 304 22.40 -32.23 -8.46
C SER A 304 21.89 -33.11 -9.61
N PRO A 305 21.93 -32.62 -10.87
CA PRO A 305 21.63 -33.42 -12.06
C PRO A 305 22.51 -34.67 -12.21
N THR A 306 23.69 -34.67 -11.59
CA THR A 306 24.64 -35.80 -11.57
C THR A 306 24.44 -36.73 -10.37
N GLY A 307 23.42 -36.50 -9.54
CA GLY A 307 23.09 -37.31 -8.37
C GLY A 307 23.87 -36.96 -7.09
N ARG A 308 24.72 -35.92 -7.12
CA ARG A 308 25.48 -35.50 -5.94
C ARG A 308 24.56 -34.83 -4.93
N ARG A 309 24.68 -35.23 -3.66
CA ARG A 309 23.91 -34.67 -2.55
C ARG A 309 24.68 -33.56 -1.84
N ILE A 310 24.00 -32.46 -1.53
CA ILE A 310 24.57 -31.31 -0.83
C ILE A 310 23.57 -30.85 0.23
N THR A 311 24.02 -30.74 1.47
CA THR A 311 23.17 -30.24 2.57
C THR A 311 23.54 -28.80 2.87
N THR A 312 22.54 -27.92 2.99
CA THR A 312 22.72 -26.55 3.46
C THR A 312 21.87 -26.33 4.71
N HIS A 313 22.43 -25.62 5.70
CA HIS A 313 21.75 -25.28 6.95
C HIS A 313 21.46 -23.77 6.99
N PRO A 314 20.31 -23.34 7.52
CA PRO A 314 20.08 -21.92 7.75
C PRO A 314 21.13 -21.43 8.77
N PRO A 315 21.67 -20.23 8.59
CA PRO A 315 22.57 -19.65 9.57
C PRO A 315 21.85 -19.46 10.91
N GLY A 316 22.56 -19.68 12.01
CA GLY A 316 22.02 -19.40 13.35
C GLY A 316 21.73 -17.90 13.51
N LEU A 317 20.60 -17.57 14.11
CA LEU A 317 20.31 -16.21 14.58
C LEU A 317 21.03 -16.02 15.92
N ALA A 318 22.11 -15.23 15.91
CA ALA A 318 23.03 -14.95 17.02
C ALA A 318 23.80 -16.16 17.58
N ASP A 319 25.13 -16.03 17.70
CA ASP A 319 26.18 -16.84 18.37
C ASP A 319 25.86 -18.26 18.94
N VAL A 320 25.02 -19.04 18.27
CA VAL A 320 25.05 -20.48 18.33
C VAL A 320 25.97 -20.91 17.21
N LEU A 321 27.22 -21.25 17.57
CA LEU A 321 28.19 -21.80 16.62
C LEU A 321 27.50 -22.83 15.73
N PRO A 322 27.63 -22.72 14.39
CA PRO A 322 27.01 -23.70 13.50
C PRO A 322 27.49 -25.11 13.87
N PRO A 323 26.64 -26.16 13.76
CA PRO A 323 27.16 -27.52 13.80
C PRO A 323 28.32 -27.62 12.81
N PRO A 324 29.40 -28.35 13.17
CA PRO A 324 30.66 -28.30 12.44
C PRO A 324 30.41 -28.48 10.94
N GLY A 325 31.07 -27.65 10.14
CA GLY A 325 30.90 -27.56 8.69
C GLY A 325 31.00 -28.93 7.98
N PRO A 326 30.64 -28.99 6.69
CA PRO A 326 30.52 -30.25 5.97
C PRO A 326 31.79 -31.10 6.13
N ARG A 327 31.66 -32.26 6.76
CA ARG A 327 32.71 -33.28 6.76
C ARG A 327 32.72 -33.94 5.40
N PHE A 328 33.79 -33.71 4.65
CA PHE A 328 34.14 -34.57 3.52
C PHE A 328 34.53 -35.92 4.11
N VAL A 329 33.66 -36.92 3.96
CA VAL A 329 34.02 -38.30 4.27
C VAL A 329 34.69 -38.85 3.02
N GLU A 330 35.95 -39.27 3.13
CA GLU A 330 36.59 -40.05 2.07
C GLU A 330 35.81 -41.35 1.93
N ALA A 331 35.03 -41.46 0.85
CA ALA A 331 34.49 -42.74 0.45
C ALA A 331 35.63 -43.50 -0.23
N PRO A 332 35.97 -44.73 0.22
CA PRO A 332 36.96 -45.53 -0.48
C PRO A 332 36.50 -45.76 -1.93
N PRO A 333 37.42 -45.78 -2.91
CA PRO A 333 37.06 -45.96 -4.30
C PRO A 333 36.29 -47.28 -4.46
N PRO A 334 35.22 -47.30 -5.26
CA PRO A 334 34.64 -48.58 -5.65
C PRO A 334 35.71 -49.30 -6.47
N PHE A 335 35.99 -50.53 -6.04
CA PHE A 335 36.82 -51.51 -6.74
C PHE A 335 36.56 -51.55 -8.24
#